data_AF-A0A945V0L3-F1
#
_entry.id   AF-A0A945V0L3-F1
#
_cell.length_a   1.000
_cell.length_b   1.000
_cell.length_c   1.000
_cell.angle_alpha   90.00
_cell.angle_beta   90.00
_cell.angle_gamma   90.00
#
_symmetry.space_group_name_H-M   'P 1'
#
loop_
_entity.id
_entity.type
_entity.pdbx_description
1 polymer ?
#
loop_
_entity_poly.entity_id
_entity_poly.type
_entity_poly.pdbx_seq_one_letter_code
_entity_poly.pdbx_strand_id
1 'polypeptide(L)'
;LPHMPFVYLPSGKYYGPESTFPHGMDDNRWNESPWESIQGYQRHLLQLAFVDKLLGEIIAKLKSEQLFDETILIITGDHGESFRERTKPRGISEENLQDTLLVPLFVKLPYQDSAEISTRNVESIDILPTIAELIESDVDWEFDGQSLFATGIEKNNKNVYFHTGEIRSYSDNFPGLEASLQRKADIFENNSIDGLFAAGKYGSLVMQNTQSLLIGESASQRIELENIAQYRLVDTASDYLPAHLKGKIKTQSGEVINESTNIAISLNGIIATTTSSFETDNNWGNFTAMLPEHLFIDGVNNIDLFLIDDSDEVISLHPILFEGESVNIQPRQVISFSKNAIETKYVISGLSPPSNTFSWSDSNSVLFEFSAPGATNNLMLTAKVIPFLGDGKIPSQEVNILVNNTLIGNWNLDTAGIHEESVTIPLQLLDEDGSFVLEFDIPNAAVPKDLGVNGDARMLGIAFLSMSITPIN
;
A
#
# COMPACT_ATOMS: atom_id res chain seq x y z
N LEU A 1 -9.18 -17.31 -10.18
CA LEU A 1 -8.87 -15.87 -9.97
C LEU A 1 -8.71 -15.21 -11.34
N PRO A 2 -8.99 -13.91 -11.49
CA PRO A 2 -8.87 -13.23 -12.77
C PRO A 2 -7.42 -13.26 -13.27
N HIS A 3 -7.25 -13.41 -14.58
CA HIS A 3 -5.95 -13.31 -15.23
C HIS A 3 -5.40 -11.88 -15.14
N MET A 4 -6.26 -10.89 -15.43
CA MET A 4 -6.09 -9.47 -15.12
C MET A 4 -7.48 -8.83 -14.92
N PRO A 5 -7.60 -7.73 -14.16
CA PRO A 5 -6.56 -7.14 -13.31
C PRO A 5 -6.25 -8.02 -12.08
N PHE A 6 -5.05 -7.88 -11.52
CA PHE A 6 -4.68 -8.51 -10.23
C PHE A 6 -5.37 -7.73 -9.11
N VAL A 7 -6.25 -8.35 -8.33
CA VAL A 7 -7.15 -7.62 -7.40
C VAL A 7 -7.34 -8.29 -6.04
N TYR A 8 -6.57 -9.34 -5.77
CA TYR A 8 -6.61 -10.09 -4.52
C TYR A 8 -5.29 -10.02 -3.76
N LEU A 9 -5.39 -9.90 -2.44
CA LEU A 9 -4.29 -10.04 -1.47
C LEU A 9 -4.07 -11.51 -1.11
N PRO A 10 -2.95 -11.88 -0.47
CA PRO A 10 -2.65 -13.27 -0.09
C PRO A 10 -3.75 -13.95 0.74
N SER A 11 -4.45 -13.22 1.61
CA SER A 11 -5.58 -13.76 2.38
C SER A 11 -6.79 -14.13 1.52
N GLY A 12 -6.91 -13.61 0.30
CA GLY A 12 -8.08 -13.67 -0.55
C GLY A 12 -8.99 -12.45 -0.47
N LYS A 13 -8.64 -11.46 0.36
CA LYS A 13 -9.33 -10.18 0.40
C LYS A 13 -9.14 -9.40 -0.90
N TYR A 14 -10.21 -8.73 -1.32
CA TYR A 14 -10.26 -7.86 -2.48
C TYR A 14 -9.77 -6.45 -2.11
N TYR A 15 -9.02 -5.79 -2.98
CA TYR A 15 -8.58 -4.40 -2.73
C TYR A 15 -9.08 -3.38 -3.75
N GLY A 16 -10.02 -3.78 -4.61
CA GLY A 16 -10.76 -2.88 -5.49
C GLY A 16 -10.58 -3.22 -6.97
N PRO A 17 -11.45 -2.68 -7.84
CA PRO A 17 -11.27 -2.82 -9.26
C PRO A 17 -10.18 -1.85 -9.69
N GLU A 18 -9.19 -2.37 -10.39
CA GLU A 18 -8.42 -1.54 -11.29
C GLU A 18 -9.09 -1.47 -12.66
N SER A 19 -8.58 -0.57 -13.49
CA SER A 19 -8.78 -0.66 -14.93
C SER A 19 -8.50 -2.11 -15.41
N THR A 20 -8.92 -2.45 -16.62
CA THR A 20 -8.65 -3.77 -17.22
C THR A 20 -7.16 -4.16 -17.14
N PHE A 21 -6.26 -3.17 -17.11
CA PHE A 21 -4.83 -3.34 -16.97
C PHE A 21 -4.27 -2.66 -15.71
N PRO A 22 -3.15 -3.17 -15.15
CA PRO A 22 -2.36 -2.45 -14.17
C PRO A 22 -1.93 -1.06 -14.68
N HIS A 23 -1.74 -0.11 -13.77
CA HIS A 23 -1.12 1.18 -14.11
C HIS A 23 0.26 0.96 -14.76
N GLY A 24 0.59 1.78 -15.74
CA GLY A 24 1.82 1.65 -16.54
C GLY A 24 1.78 0.59 -17.64
N MET A 25 0.60 0.02 -17.93
CA MET A 25 0.37 -0.84 -19.08
C MET A 25 -0.64 -0.21 -20.04
N ASP A 26 -0.22 -0.01 -21.29
CA ASP A 26 -1.09 0.41 -22.40
C ASP A 26 -1.03 -0.62 -23.53
N ASP A 27 -2.18 -0.94 -24.13
CA ASP A 27 -2.35 -1.96 -25.17
C ASP A 27 -1.55 -3.27 -24.89
N ASN A 28 -1.62 -3.75 -23.64
CA ASN A 28 -0.93 -4.96 -23.17
C ASN A 28 0.60 -4.89 -23.38
N ARG A 29 1.19 -3.74 -23.08
CA ARG A 29 2.64 -3.47 -23.08
C ARG A 29 3.01 -2.60 -21.88
N TRP A 30 4.03 -3.00 -21.14
CA TRP A 30 4.60 -2.18 -20.07
C TRP A 30 5.22 -0.91 -20.66
N ASN A 31 5.02 0.22 -19.99
CA ASN A 31 5.62 1.49 -20.35
C ASN A 31 7.13 1.48 -20.01
N GLU A 32 7.73 2.67 -20.00
CA GLU A 32 9.17 2.84 -19.73
C GLU A 32 9.52 3.03 -18.25
N SER A 33 8.53 3.12 -17.37
CA SER A 33 8.72 3.28 -15.92
C SER A 33 9.06 1.92 -15.30
N PRO A 34 10.28 1.75 -14.73
CA PRO A 34 10.63 0.52 -14.03
C PRO A 34 9.69 0.27 -12.85
N TRP A 35 9.32 1.34 -12.13
CA TRP A 35 8.49 1.23 -10.93
C TRP A 35 7.09 0.69 -11.21
N GLU A 36 6.46 1.11 -12.30
CA GLU A 36 5.12 0.63 -12.64
C GLU A 36 5.13 -0.86 -13.03
N SER A 37 6.19 -1.32 -13.72
CA SER A 37 6.36 -2.76 -14.00
C SER A 37 6.62 -3.58 -12.73
N ILE A 38 7.38 -3.04 -11.77
CA ILE A 38 7.62 -3.65 -10.45
C ILE A 38 6.33 -3.74 -9.65
N GLN A 39 5.51 -2.69 -9.62
CA GLN A 39 4.21 -2.68 -8.96
C GLN A 39 3.25 -3.71 -9.57
N GLY A 40 3.24 -3.82 -10.90
CA GLY A 40 2.54 -4.88 -11.61
C GLY A 40 2.99 -6.28 -11.18
N TYR A 41 4.29 -6.48 -11.07
CA TYR A 41 4.87 -7.76 -10.64
C TYR A 41 4.55 -8.08 -9.18
N GLN A 42 4.65 -7.11 -8.29
CA GLN A 42 4.29 -7.23 -6.87
C GLN A 42 2.85 -7.72 -6.72
N ARG A 43 1.92 -7.09 -7.43
CA ARG A 43 0.49 -7.42 -7.37
C ARG A 43 0.18 -8.79 -7.96
N HIS A 44 0.89 -9.18 -9.02
CA HIS A 44 0.85 -10.54 -9.54
C HIS A 44 1.30 -11.56 -8.47
N LEU A 45 2.42 -11.31 -7.79
CA LEU A 45 2.94 -12.20 -6.73
C LEU A 45 2.02 -12.27 -5.51
N LEU A 46 1.40 -11.16 -5.11
CA LEU A 46 0.41 -11.15 -4.01
C LEU A 46 -0.82 -12.00 -4.37
N GLN A 47 -1.32 -11.92 -5.61
CA GLN A 47 -2.42 -12.77 -6.06
C GLN A 47 -1.97 -14.24 -6.23
N LEU A 48 -0.73 -14.49 -6.64
CA LEU A 48 -0.14 -15.84 -6.69
C LEU A 48 -0.08 -16.46 -5.29
N ALA A 49 0.24 -15.70 -4.25
CA ALA A 49 0.18 -16.18 -2.86
C ALA A 49 -1.25 -16.59 -2.45
N PHE A 50 -2.28 -15.94 -2.99
CA PHE A 50 -3.65 -16.40 -2.80
C PHE A 50 -3.95 -17.70 -3.56
N VAL A 51 -3.44 -17.85 -4.79
CA VAL A 51 -3.51 -19.14 -5.52
C VAL A 51 -2.85 -20.26 -4.71
N ASP A 52 -1.67 -20.01 -4.13
CA ASP A 52 -0.94 -20.97 -3.29
C ASP A 52 -1.77 -21.38 -2.07
N LYS A 53 -2.41 -20.41 -1.38
CA LYS A 53 -3.35 -20.70 -0.28
C LYS A 53 -4.50 -21.61 -0.73
N LEU A 54 -5.16 -21.30 -1.84
CA LEU A 54 -6.26 -22.11 -2.38
C LEU A 54 -5.80 -23.52 -2.77
N LEU A 55 -4.60 -23.65 -3.33
CA LEU A 55 -3.99 -24.95 -3.62
C LEU A 55 -3.75 -25.74 -2.33
N GLY A 56 -3.24 -25.07 -1.28
CA GLY A 56 -3.09 -25.65 0.05
C GLY A 56 -4.41 -26.19 0.61
N GLU A 57 -5.51 -25.47 0.43
CA GLU A 57 -6.86 -25.90 0.84
C GLU A 57 -7.33 -27.16 0.08
N ILE A 58 -7.09 -27.23 -1.24
CA ILE A 58 -7.38 -28.42 -2.07
C ILE A 58 -6.57 -29.62 -1.56
N ILE A 59 -5.26 -29.44 -1.36
CA ILE A 59 -4.38 -30.51 -0.87
C ILE A 59 -4.80 -30.96 0.54
N ALA A 60 -5.14 -30.02 1.43
CA ALA A 60 -5.61 -30.32 2.77
C ALA A 60 -6.92 -31.13 2.74
N LYS A 61 -7.85 -30.77 1.83
CA LYS A 61 -9.10 -31.51 1.63
C LYS A 61 -8.84 -32.93 1.11
N LEU A 62 -7.97 -33.09 0.12
CA LEU A 62 -7.58 -34.42 -0.38
C LEU A 62 -6.97 -35.29 0.75
N LYS A 63 -6.15 -34.69 1.62
CA LYS A 63 -5.56 -35.39 2.76
C LYS A 63 -6.60 -35.77 3.81
N SER A 64 -7.55 -34.87 4.13
CA SER A 64 -8.60 -35.16 5.12
C SER A 64 -9.53 -36.28 4.68
N GLU A 65 -9.76 -36.41 3.38
CA GLU A 65 -10.56 -37.48 2.77
C GLU A 65 -9.74 -38.75 2.48
N GLN A 66 -8.44 -38.79 2.84
CA GLN A 66 -7.53 -39.90 2.56
C GLN A 66 -7.35 -40.20 1.06
N LEU A 67 -7.63 -39.23 0.19
CA LEU A 67 -7.51 -39.34 -1.26
C LEU A 67 -6.17 -38.87 -1.80
N PHE A 68 -5.44 -38.04 -1.03
CA PHE A 68 -4.20 -37.43 -1.49
C PHE A 68 -3.19 -38.46 -1.96
N ASP A 69 -2.99 -39.55 -1.20
CA ASP A 69 -2.00 -40.57 -1.52
C ASP A 69 -2.34 -41.32 -2.80
N GLU A 70 -3.61 -41.55 -3.12
CA GLU A 70 -4.05 -42.26 -4.33
C GLU A 70 -4.15 -41.36 -5.58
N THR A 71 -4.07 -40.04 -5.40
CA THR A 71 -4.30 -39.05 -6.47
C THR A 71 -3.03 -38.78 -7.29
N ILE A 72 -3.15 -38.70 -8.62
CA ILE A 72 -2.19 -38.01 -9.48
C ILE A 72 -2.48 -36.51 -9.38
N LEU A 73 -1.51 -35.72 -8.91
CA LEU A 73 -1.64 -34.26 -8.82
C LEU A 73 -0.60 -33.60 -9.71
N ILE A 74 -1.06 -32.86 -10.72
CA ILE A 74 -0.23 -32.08 -11.65
C ILE A 74 -0.57 -30.60 -11.49
N ILE A 75 0.44 -29.77 -11.23
CA ILE A 75 0.30 -28.31 -11.09
C ILE A 75 1.24 -27.65 -12.10
N THR A 76 0.70 -26.78 -12.95
CA THR A 76 1.45 -26.07 -13.97
C THR A 76 0.86 -24.69 -14.27
N GLY A 77 1.64 -23.83 -14.93
CA GLY A 77 1.14 -22.67 -15.68
C GLY A 77 0.88 -23.02 -17.15
N ASP A 78 0.03 -22.26 -17.83
CA ASP A 78 -0.17 -22.31 -19.29
C ASP A 78 0.94 -21.59 -20.04
N HIS A 79 1.38 -20.45 -19.50
CA HIS A 79 2.56 -19.70 -19.89
C HIS A 79 3.09 -18.87 -18.71
N GLY A 80 4.32 -18.37 -18.83
CA GLY A 80 4.87 -17.37 -17.92
C GLY A 80 4.43 -15.95 -18.28
N GLU A 81 4.89 -14.97 -17.54
CA GLU A 81 4.58 -13.56 -17.76
C GLU A 81 5.80 -12.68 -17.50
N SER A 82 6.07 -11.76 -18.42
CA SER A 82 7.18 -10.82 -18.33
C SER A 82 6.75 -9.48 -17.74
N PHE A 83 7.49 -9.04 -16.72
CA PHE A 83 7.35 -7.74 -16.08
C PHE A 83 8.58 -6.87 -16.39
N ARG A 84 8.93 -6.77 -17.68
CA ARG A 84 10.05 -5.97 -18.17
C ARG A 84 9.52 -4.72 -18.86
N GLU A 85 10.18 -3.58 -18.67
CA GLU A 85 9.79 -2.31 -19.28
C GLU A 85 9.75 -2.45 -20.81
N ARG A 86 8.85 -1.72 -21.46
CA ARG A 86 8.71 -1.67 -22.93
C ARG A 86 8.43 -3.03 -23.60
N THR A 87 8.14 -4.10 -22.85
CA THR A 87 7.81 -5.42 -23.40
C THR A 87 6.32 -5.71 -23.31
N LYS A 88 5.83 -6.62 -24.17
CA LYS A 88 4.50 -7.21 -24.00
C LYS A 88 4.62 -8.35 -22.98
N PRO A 89 3.79 -8.39 -21.92
CA PRO A 89 3.94 -9.39 -20.85
C PRO A 89 3.91 -10.84 -21.35
N ARG A 90 3.07 -11.09 -22.37
CA ARG A 90 2.88 -12.42 -23.00
C ARG A 90 3.46 -12.51 -24.42
N GLY A 91 4.05 -11.42 -24.92
CA GLY A 91 4.72 -11.45 -26.20
C GLY A 91 6.04 -12.19 -26.06
N ILE A 92 6.47 -12.89 -27.12
CA ILE A 92 7.75 -13.59 -27.13
C ILE A 92 8.73 -12.79 -27.97
N SER A 93 9.84 -12.38 -27.34
CA SER A 93 11.03 -11.81 -27.97
C SER A 93 12.28 -12.48 -27.39
N GLU A 94 13.44 -12.24 -28.02
CA GLU A 94 14.73 -12.72 -27.49
C GLU A 94 15.03 -12.18 -26.07
N GLU A 95 14.41 -11.06 -25.69
CA GLU A 95 14.66 -10.39 -24.41
C GLU A 95 13.85 -10.98 -23.25
N ASN A 96 12.68 -11.55 -23.51
CA ASN A 96 11.73 -11.99 -22.48
C ASN A 96 11.31 -13.47 -22.54
N LEU A 97 11.85 -14.25 -23.48
CA LEU A 97 11.43 -15.65 -23.66
C LEU A 97 11.60 -16.51 -22.39
N GLN A 98 12.61 -16.25 -21.56
CA GLN A 98 12.84 -16.92 -20.28
C GLN A 98 11.76 -16.60 -19.23
N ASP A 99 11.08 -15.46 -19.34
CA ASP A 99 9.98 -15.09 -18.45
C ASP A 99 8.65 -15.71 -18.89
N THR A 100 8.50 -15.95 -20.20
CA THR A 100 7.23 -16.41 -20.81
C THR A 100 7.19 -17.91 -21.06
N LEU A 101 8.31 -18.56 -21.39
CA LEU A 101 8.34 -19.99 -21.78
C LEU A 101 8.62 -20.94 -20.62
N LEU A 102 9.08 -20.43 -19.47
CA LEU A 102 9.39 -21.23 -18.29
C LEU A 102 8.22 -21.15 -17.31
N VAL A 103 7.52 -22.27 -17.12
CA VAL A 103 6.42 -22.43 -16.16
C VAL A 103 6.77 -23.51 -15.14
N PRO A 104 6.25 -23.44 -13.90
CA PRO A 104 6.40 -24.55 -12.96
C PRO A 104 5.69 -25.80 -13.50
N LEU A 105 6.24 -26.98 -13.22
CA LEU A 105 5.56 -28.25 -13.43
C LEU A 105 5.86 -29.15 -12.23
N PHE A 106 4.86 -29.32 -11.36
CA PHE A 106 4.92 -30.27 -10.26
C PHE A 106 4.07 -31.49 -10.61
N VAL A 107 4.63 -32.68 -10.41
CA VAL A 107 3.94 -33.96 -10.62
C VAL A 107 4.09 -34.80 -9.36
N LYS A 108 2.95 -35.15 -8.74
CA LYS A 108 2.88 -36.10 -7.64
C LYS A 108 2.16 -37.36 -8.13
N LEU A 109 2.81 -38.50 -8.00
CA LEU A 109 2.27 -39.82 -8.35
C LEU A 109 1.53 -40.47 -7.17
N PRO A 110 0.63 -41.44 -7.44
CA PRO A 110 0.02 -42.24 -6.40
C PRO A 110 1.08 -42.94 -5.54
N TYR A 111 0.91 -42.88 -4.22
CA TYR A 111 1.79 -43.49 -3.21
C TYR A 111 3.27 -43.08 -3.30
N GLN A 112 3.58 -41.95 -3.93
CA GLN A 112 4.93 -41.43 -4.02
C GLN A 112 5.49 -41.10 -2.62
N ASP A 113 6.64 -41.67 -2.30
CA ASP A 113 7.31 -41.55 -1.00
C ASP A 113 8.60 -40.71 -1.03
N SER A 114 9.04 -40.33 -2.22
CA SER A 114 10.27 -39.59 -2.46
C SER A 114 10.09 -38.53 -3.56
N ALA A 115 10.86 -37.45 -3.47
CA ALA A 115 10.84 -36.36 -4.46
C ALA A 115 12.11 -36.38 -5.31
N GLU A 116 11.96 -35.96 -6.57
CA GLU A 116 13.05 -35.80 -7.52
C GLU A 116 12.93 -34.43 -8.22
N ILE A 117 14.07 -33.80 -8.50
CA ILE A 117 14.14 -32.62 -9.37
C ILE A 117 14.66 -33.09 -10.73
N SER A 118 13.83 -32.94 -11.76
CA SER A 118 14.20 -33.20 -13.15
C SER A 118 14.49 -31.90 -13.87
N THR A 119 15.67 -31.82 -14.50
CA THR A 119 16.04 -30.70 -15.38
C THR A 119 15.74 -30.99 -16.85
N ARG A 120 15.00 -32.07 -17.14
CA ARG A 120 14.63 -32.42 -18.52
C ARG A 120 13.81 -31.30 -19.14
N ASN A 121 14.12 -30.98 -20.39
CA ASN A 121 13.31 -30.07 -21.17
C ASN A 121 11.99 -30.76 -21.56
N VAL A 122 10.88 -30.22 -21.08
CA VAL A 122 9.51 -30.70 -21.29
C VAL A 122 8.63 -29.55 -21.75
N GLU A 123 7.52 -29.90 -22.41
CA GLU A 123 6.56 -28.97 -22.99
C GLU A 123 5.15 -29.27 -22.48
N SER A 124 4.23 -28.30 -22.51
CA SER A 124 2.85 -28.49 -22.01
C SER A 124 2.09 -29.60 -22.74
N ILE A 125 2.43 -29.87 -24.01
CA ILE A 125 1.87 -30.97 -24.81
C ILE A 125 2.25 -32.36 -24.30
N ASP A 126 3.26 -32.47 -23.44
CA ASP A 126 3.70 -33.73 -22.82
C ASP A 126 2.81 -34.16 -21.66
N ILE A 127 2.00 -33.25 -21.10
CA ILE A 127 1.15 -33.51 -19.93
C ILE A 127 0.07 -34.55 -20.27
N LEU A 128 -0.61 -34.40 -21.41
CA LEU A 128 -1.70 -35.30 -21.81
C LEU A 128 -1.23 -36.76 -22.03
N PRO A 129 -0.20 -37.06 -22.84
CA PRO A 129 0.31 -38.42 -22.97
C PRO A 129 0.85 -38.98 -21.65
N THR A 130 1.39 -38.14 -20.78
CA THR A 130 1.79 -38.56 -19.42
C THR A 130 0.59 -39.02 -18.59
N ILE A 131 -0.50 -38.27 -18.59
CA ILE A 131 -1.73 -38.66 -17.88
C ILE A 131 -2.26 -39.99 -18.44
N ALA A 132 -2.32 -40.12 -19.78
CA ALA A 132 -2.80 -41.33 -20.44
C ALA A 132 -1.98 -42.57 -20.05
N GLU A 133 -0.64 -42.46 -19.99
CA GLU A 133 0.24 -43.52 -19.51
C GLU A 133 -0.02 -43.84 -18.03
N LEU A 134 -0.09 -42.81 -17.17
CA LEU A 134 -0.24 -43.00 -15.72
C LEU A 134 -1.56 -43.66 -15.30
N ILE A 135 -2.63 -43.50 -16.09
CA ILE A 135 -3.92 -44.14 -15.84
C ILE A 135 -4.11 -45.44 -16.64
N GLU A 136 -3.07 -45.90 -17.35
CA GLU A 136 -3.09 -47.09 -18.20
C GLU A 136 -4.23 -47.06 -19.24
N SER A 137 -4.51 -45.88 -19.83
CA SER A 137 -5.59 -45.72 -20.80
C SER A 137 -5.12 -46.10 -22.20
N ASP A 138 -5.79 -47.08 -22.81
CA ASP A 138 -5.69 -47.36 -24.24
C ASP A 138 -6.42 -46.27 -25.03
N VAL A 139 -5.65 -45.36 -25.62
CA VAL A 139 -6.15 -44.25 -26.46
C VAL A 139 -5.69 -44.44 -27.90
N ASP A 140 -6.61 -44.31 -28.85
CA ASP A 140 -6.34 -44.46 -30.29
C ASP A 140 -5.85 -43.15 -30.96
N TRP A 141 -5.34 -42.19 -30.18
CA TRP A 141 -4.87 -40.90 -30.67
C TRP A 141 -3.34 -40.86 -30.79
N GLU A 142 -2.84 -40.25 -31.86
CA GLU A 142 -1.43 -39.86 -31.95
C GLU A 142 -1.21 -38.55 -31.17
N PHE A 143 -0.22 -38.54 -30.29
CA PHE A 143 0.15 -37.35 -29.52
C PHE A 143 1.33 -36.64 -30.17
N ASP A 144 1.27 -35.31 -30.26
CA ASP A 144 2.44 -34.49 -30.63
C ASP A 144 3.50 -34.48 -29.52
N GLY A 145 3.06 -34.58 -28.27
CA GLY A 145 3.91 -34.68 -27.08
C GLY A 145 4.28 -36.11 -26.73
N GLN A 146 5.09 -36.26 -25.69
CA GLN A 146 5.51 -37.57 -25.17
C GLN A 146 5.38 -37.59 -23.66
N SER A 147 5.15 -38.76 -23.10
CA SER A 147 5.09 -38.90 -21.64
C SER A 147 6.39 -38.46 -20.98
N LEU A 148 6.29 -37.81 -19.81
CA LEU A 148 7.41 -37.42 -18.97
C LEU A 148 8.26 -38.63 -18.53
N PHE A 149 7.69 -39.83 -18.52
CA PHE A 149 8.38 -41.08 -18.16
C PHE A 149 8.99 -41.83 -19.36
N ALA A 150 8.75 -41.35 -20.58
CA ALA A 150 9.36 -41.92 -21.77
C ALA A 150 10.89 -41.74 -21.74
N THR A 151 11.61 -42.84 -21.95
CA THR A 151 13.08 -42.87 -22.00
C THR A 151 13.62 -42.58 -23.39
N GLY A 152 14.73 -41.84 -23.49
CA GLY A 152 15.56 -41.77 -24.71
C GLY A 152 15.24 -40.65 -25.70
N ILE A 153 14.40 -39.68 -25.32
CA ILE A 153 14.11 -38.49 -26.14
C ILE A 153 14.34 -37.25 -25.29
N GLU A 154 15.43 -36.55 -25.57
CA GLU A 154 15.73 -35.22 -25.04
C GLU A 154 15.34 -34.18 -26.08
N LYS A 155 14.49 -33.24 -25.68
CA LYS A 155 14.14 -32.08 -26.50
C LYS A 155 15.23 -31.03 -26.32
N ASN A 156 15.90 -30.63 -27.40
CA ASN A 156 16.93 -29.57 -27.37
C ASN A 156 16.37 -28.18 -27.72
N ASN A 157 15.05 -28.09 -27.94
CA ASN A 157 14.34 -26.87 -28.29
C ASN A 157 13.03 -26.80 -27.51
N LYS A 158 12.49 -25.59 -27.36
CA LYS A 158 11.10 -25.35 -26.95
C LYS A 158 10.29 -24.81 -28.12
N ASN A 159 9.19 -25.48 -28.43
CA ASN A 159 8.27 -25.10 -29.48
C ASN A 159 7.09 -24.31 -28.90
N VAL A 160 6.75 -23.22 -29.58
CA VAL A 160 5.57 -22.41 -29.29
C VAL A 160 4.60 -22.54 -30.45
N TYR A 161 3.39 -23.00 -30.12
CA TYR A 161 2.30 -23.23 -31.07
C TYR A 161 1.36 -22.04 -31.05
N PHE A 162 1.27 -21.31 -32.17
CA PHE A 162 0.37 -20.17 -32.31
C PHE A 162 -0.97 -20.60 -32.89
N HIS A 163 -2.04 -19.85 -32.56
CA HIS A 163 -3.39 -20.11 -33.09
C HIS A 163 -3.48 -20.00 -34.63
N THR A 164 -2.46 -19.42 -35.27
CA THR A 164 -2.32 -19.32 -36.73
C THR A 164 -1.84 -20.63 -37.37
N GLY A 165 -1.44 -21.62 -36.56
CA GLY A 165 -0.74 -22.82 -36.99
C GLY A 165 0.77 -22.64 -37.16
N GLU A 166 1.30 -21.43 -36.91
CA GLU A 166 2.73 -21.18 -36.87
C GLU A 166 3.35 -21.90 -35.66
N ILE A 167 4.50 -22.54 -35.87
CA ILE A 167 5.32 -23.12 -34.81
C ILE A 167 6.64 -22.37 -34.81
N ARG A 168 7.01 -21.79 -33.66
CA ARG A 168 8.35 -21.20 -33.46
C ARG A 168 9.14 -22.05 -32.50
N SER A 169 10.35 -22.41 -32.90
CA SER A 169 11.28 -23.18 -32.08
C SER A 169 12.36 -22.27 -31.52
N TYR A 170 12.58 -22.36 -30.22
CA TYR A 170 13.63 -21.65 -29.47
C TYR A 170 14.59 -22.66 -28.88
N SER A 171 15.87 -22.28 -28.73
CA SER A 171 16.80 -23.13 -27.98
C SER A 171 16.33 -23.27 -26.53
N ASP A 172 16.54 -24.43 -25.94
CA ASP A 172 16.32 -24.69 -24.51
C ASP A 172 17.43 -24.12 -23.61
N ASN A 173 18.50 -23.57 -24.20
CA ASN A 173 19.48 -22.74 -23.53
C ASN A 173 18.97 -21.29 -23.56
N PHE A 174 18.61 -20.76 -22.40
CA PHE A 174 18.07 -19.41 -22.22
C PHE A 174 19.20 -18.47 -21.77
N PRO A 175 19.90 -17.73 -22.65
CA PRO A 175 21.08 -16.98 -22.24
C PRO A 175 20.75 -15.84 -21.27
N GLY A 176 19.53 -15.32 -21.33
CA GLY A 176 19.01 -14.28 -20.44
C GLY A 176 18.42 -14.79 -19.12
N LEU A 177 18.45 -16.11 -18.85
CA LEU A 177 17.83 -16.69 -17.65
C LEU A 177 18.47 -16.15 -16.37
N GLU A 178 19.79 -16.23 -16.25
CA GLU A 178 20.52 -15.79 -15.05
C GLU A 178 20.25 -14.31 -14.74
N ALA A 179 20.33 -13.46 -15.78
CA ALA A 179 20.02 -12.03 -15.63
C ALA A 179 18.56 -11.78 -15.23
N SER A 180 17.61 -12.61 -15.70
CA SER A 180 16.22 -12.48 -15.28
C SER A 180 15.99 -12.94 -13.85
N LEU A 181 16.63 -14.03 -13.42
CA LEU A 181 16.57 -14.51 -12.04
C LEU A 181 17.17 -13.50 -11.07
N GLN A 182 18.36 -12.97 -11.38
CA GLN A 182 19.01 -11.94 -10.58
C GLN A 182 18.13 -10.70 -10.47
N ARG A 183 17.60 -10.20 -11.60
CA ARG A 183 16.66 -9.07 -11.60
C ARG A 183 15.46 -9.33 -10.69
N LYS A 184 14.82 -10.49 -10.77
CA LYS A 184 13.66 -10.83 -9.94
C LYS A 184 14.02 -10.90 -8.45
N ALA A 185 15.19 -11.46 -8.13
CA ALA A 185 15.70 -11.54 -6.77
C ALA A 185 16.07 -10.17 -6.18
N ASP A 186 16.53 -9.24 -7.02
CA ASP A 186 16.93 -7.89 -6.60
C ASP A 186 15.74 -6.93 -6.41
N ILE A 187 14.55 -7.27 -6.93
CA ILE A 187 13.37 -6.40 -6.82
C ILE A 187 12.79 -6.39 -5.41
N PHE A 188 12.70 -7.56 -4.75
CA PHE A 188 12.04 -7.73 -3.46
C PHE A 188 13.01 -8.29 -2.43
N GLU A 189 13.03 -7.73 -1.24
CA GLU A 189 13.87 -8.26 -0.16
C GLU A 189 13.24 -9.46 0.52
N ASN A 190 14.04 -10.41 1.00
CA ASN A 190 13.61 -11.56 1.83
C ASN A 190 12.57 -12.47 1.15
N ASN A 191 12.79 -13.78 1.18
CA ASN A 191 11.85 -14.76 0.58
C ASN A 191 10.59 -14.97 1.46
N SER A 192 9.85 -13.90 1.77
CA SER A 192 8.63 -13.88 2.59
C SER A 192 7.53 -13.03 1.94
N ILE A 193 6.29 -13.15 2.44
CA ILE A 193 5.18 -12.31 1.99
C ILE A 193 5.43 -10.83 2.30
N ASP A 194 6.00 -10.52 3.47
CA ASP A 194 6.36 -9.14 3.84
C ASP A 194 7.46 -8.59 2.92
N GLY A 195 8.34 -9.47 2.47
CA GLY A 195 9.37 -9.17 1.49
C GLY A 195 8.84 -8.64 0.16
N LEU A 196 7.64 -9.06 -0.23
CA LEU A 196 6.97 -8.53 -1.42
C LEU A 196 6.65 -7.04 -1.29
N PHE A 197 6.51 -6.50 -0.08
CA PHE A 197 6.28 -5.07 0.16
C PHE A 197 7.58 -4.26 0.27
N ALA A 198 8.73 -4.94 0.41
CA ALA A 198 10.07 -4.38 0.46
C ALA A 198 10.68 -4.26 -0.95
N ALA A 199 10.02 -3.50 -1.83
CA ALA A 199 10.41 -3.39 -3.23
C ALA A 199 11.42 -2.27 -3.48
N GLY A 200 12.47 -2.59 -4.23
CA GLY A 200 13.50 -1.64 -4.68
C GLY A 200 14.57 -1.34 -3.62
N LYS A 201 15.36 -0.29 -3.89
CA LYS A 201 16.58 0.06 -3.14
C LYS A 201 16.38 0.25 -1.64
N TYR A 202 15.19 0.67 -1.22
CA TYR A 202 14.88 1.03 0.15
C TYR A 202 14.03 -0.02 0.89
N GLY A 203 13.96 -1.25 0.36
CA GLY A 203 13.21 -2.35 0.95
C GLY A 203 13.57 -2.60 2.43
N SER A 204 14.82 -2.39 2.81
CA SER A 204 15.30 -2.60 4.17
C SER A 204 14.63 -1.72 5.22
N LEU A 205 13.99 -0.61 4.83
CA LEU A 205 13.19 0.23 5.73
C LEU A 205 11.85 -0.43 6.09
N VAL A 206 11.34 -1.33 5.25
CA VAL A 206 10.01 -1.93 5.40
C VAL A 206 9.97 -2.82 6.66
N MET A 207 8.83 -2.80 7.34
CA MET A 207 8.58 -3.39 8.67
C MET A 207 9.34 -2.75 9.84
N GLN A 208 10.07 -1.64 9.63
CA GLN A 208 10.66 -0.89 10.74
C GLN A 208 9.66 0.09 11.36
N ASN A 209 9.77 0.32 12.66
CA ASN A 209 8.96 1.33 13.35
C ASN A 209 9.52 2.73 13.09
N THR A 210 8.65 3.69 12.75
CA THR A 210 9.07 5.08 12.45
C THR A 210 9.85 5.73 13.61
N GLN A 211 9.54 5.36 14.85
CA GLN A 211 10.23 5.88 16.05
C GLN A 211 11.68 5.36 16.18
N SER A 212 12.03 4.28 15.48
CA SER A 212 13.40 3.75 15.46
C SER A 212 14.26 4.32 14.33
N LEU A 213 13.67 5.13 13.45
CA LEU A 213 14.32 5.69 12.28
C LEU A 213 14.74 7.15 12.52
N LEU A 214 15.73 7.60 11.76
CA LEU A 214 16.16 8.99 11.78
C LEU A 214 15.11 9.85 11.04
N ILE A 215 14.31 10.60 11.80
CA ILE A 215 13.32 11.53 11.25
C ILE A 215 13.91 12.94 11.23
N GLY A 216 13.99 13.54 10.04
CA GLY A 216 14.46 14.91 9.83
C GLY A 216 13.34 15.95 9.84
N GLU A 217 13.67 17.19 9.49
CA GLU A 217 12.66 18.24 9.27
C GLU A 217 11.74 17.92 8.09
N SER A 218 10.54 18.49 8.08
CA SER A 218 9.56 18.27 7.02
C SER A 218 10.13 18.63 5.64
N ALA A 219 9.82 17.77 4.68
CA ALA A 219 10.19 17.96 3.29
C ALA A 219 9.45 19.16 2.70
N SER A 220 10.06 19.84 1.72
CA SER A 220 9.42 20.93 0.98
C SER A 220 8.35 20.44 0.00
N GLN A 221 8.22 19.13 -0.19
CA GLN A 221 7.20 18.52 -1.03
C GLN A 221 5.83 18.52 -0.34
N ARG A 222 4.78 18.37 -1.15
CA ARG A 222 3.39 18.19 -0.71
C ARG A 222 2.76 16.99 -1.40
N ILE A 223 1.85 16.33 -0.69
CA ILE A 223 1.25 15.06 -1.13
C ILE A 223 -0.28 15.13 -1.19
N GLU A 224 -0.87 14.69 -2.30
CA GLU A 224 -2.31 14.46 -2.39
C GLU A 224 -2.57 12.95 -2.42
N LEU A 225 -3.50 12.45 -1.62
CA LEU A 225 -3.91 11.04 -1.64
C LEU A 225 -5.32 10.92 -2.21
N GLU A 226 -5.46 10.14 -3.28
CA GLU A 226 -6.73 10.01 -4.01
C GLU A 226 -7.78 9.22 -3.19
N ASN A 227 -7.32 8.30 -2.34
CA ASN A 227 -8.19 7.36 -1.62
C ASN A 227 -8.05 7.40 -0.10
N ILE A 228 -7.56 8.51 0.47
CA ILE A 228 -7.35 8.65 1.93
C ILE A 228 -8.60 8.38 2.78
N ALA A 229 -9.79 8.68 2.26
CA ALA A 229 -11.05 8.45 2.96
C ALA A 229 -11.30 6.97 3.29
N GLN A 230 -10.74 6.03 2.50
CA GLN A 230 -10.92 4.59 2.69
C GLN A 230 -10.24 4.07 3.96
N TYR A 231 -9.20 4.76 4.44
CA TYR A 231 -8.41 4.36 5.60
C TYR A 231 -9.06 4.74 6.95
N ARG A 232 -10.16 5.49 6.94
CA ARG A 232 -10.83 5.99 8.16
C ARG A 232 -11.86 5.01 8.76
N LEU A 233 -12.35 4.07 7.96
CA LEU A 233 -13.43 3.14 8.31
C LEU A 233 -13.09 1.73 7.82
N VAL A 234 -11.88 1.27 8.12
CA VAL A 234 -11.43 -0.07 7.76
C VAL A 234 -12.16 -1.11 8.62
N ASP A 235 -12.62 -2.18 8.00
CA ASP A 235 -13.14 -3.38 8.67
C ASP A 235 -12.26 -4.55 8.25
N THR A 236 -11.39 -5.01 9.15
CA THR A 236 -10.44 -6.09 8.86
C THR A 236 -11.13 -7.44 8.70
N ALA A 237 -12.38 -7.58 9.14
CA ALA A 237 -13.19 -8.78 8.89
C ALA A 237 -13.85 -8.76 7.49
N SER A 238 -13.99 -7.59 6.86
CA SER A 238 -14.55 -7.44 5.52
C SER A 238 -13.75 -8.19 4.45
N ASP A 239 -14.42 -8.62 3.39
CA ASP A 239 -13.77 -9.16 2.19
C ASP A 239 -12.98 -8.09 1.42
N TYR A 240 -13.10 -6.81 1.81
CA TYR A 240 -12.39 -5.68 1.21
C TYR A 240 -11.38 -5.04 2.16
N LEU A 241 -10.17 -4.75 1.68
CA LEU A 241 -9.19 -3.88 2.34
C LEU A 241 -8.64 -2.83 1.36
N PRO A 242 -8.47 -1.56 1.77
CA PRO A 242 -7.90 -0.52 0.92
C PRO A 242 -6.36 -0.64 0.85
N ALA A 243 -5.87 -1.78 0.38
CA ALA A 243 -4.45 -2.11 0.37
C ALA A 243 -3.66 -1.51 -0.80
N HIS A 244 -4.29 -0.72 -1.67
CA HIS A 244 -3.63 -0.02 -2.77
C HIS A 244 -3.73 1.49 -2.52
N LEU A 245 -2.64 2.10 -2.07
CA LEU A 245 -2.52 3.54 -1.87
C LEU A 245 -2.18 4.24 -3.18
N LYS A 246 -2.87 5.35 -3.46
CA LYS A 246 -2.65 6.17 -4.65
C LYS A 246 -2.54 7.63 -4.27
N GLY A 247 -1.60 8.32 -4.90
CA GLY A 247 -1.43 9.73 -4.67
C GLY A 247 -0.52 10.41 -5.67
N LYS A 248 -0.31 11.69 -5.41
CA LYS A 248 0.54 12.58 -6.19
C LYS A 248 1.45 13.37 -5.28
N ILE A 249 2.65 13.67 -5.74
CA ILE A 249 3.64 14.48 -5.05
C ILE A 249 4.03 15.70 -5.90
N LYS A 250 4.20 16.87 -5.29
CA LYS A 250 4.76 18.07 -5.94
C LYS A 250 5.73 18.78 -5.01
N THR A 251 6.50 19.72 -5.56
CA THR A 251 7.28 20.68 -4.75
C THR A 251 6.38 21.83 -4.27
N GLN A 252 6.66 22.41 -3.09
CA GLN A 252 5.94 23.59 -2.59
C GLN A 252 6.10 24.82 -3.51
N SER A 253 7.24 24.96 -4.19
CA SER A 253 7.47 26.02 -5.18
C SER A 253 6.69 25.83 -6.49
N GLY A 254 6.06 24.66 -6.69
CA GLY A 254 5.42 24.29 -7.93
C GLY A 254 6.42 24.03 -9.07
N GLU A 255 7.70 23.84 -8.77
CA GLU A 255 8.71 23.38 -9.72
C GLU A 255 8.42 21.94 -10.16
N VAL A 256 8.64 21.67 -11.45
CA VAL A 256 8.50 20.33 -12.03
C VAL A 256 9.50 19.39 -11.34
N ILE A 257 8.98 18.33 -10.73
CA ILE A 257 9.79 17.19 -10.30
C ILE A 257 10.28 16.48 -11.58
N ASN A 258 11.56 16.66 -11.94
CA ASN A 258 12.13 16.08 -13.17
C ASN A 258 12.68 14.66 -12.98
N GLU A 259 12.79 14.20 -11.72
CA GLU A 259 13.35 12.90 -11.36
C GLU A 259 12.39 12.15 -10.43
N SER A 260 12.43 10.81 -10.47
CA SER A 260 11.61 9.97 -9.61
C SER A 260 11.92 10.24 -8.13
N THR A 261 10.90 10.57 -7.34
CA THR A 261 11.01 10.84 -5.92
C THR A 261 10.74 9.58 -5.13
N ASN A 262 11.67 9.19 -4.25
CA ASN A 262 11.51 7.99 -3.42
C ASN A 262 10.80 8.33 -2.11
N ILE A 263 9.78 7.55 -1.79
CA ILE A 263 8.84 7.82 -0.70
C ILE A 263 8.73 6.57 0.16
N ALA A 264 8.92 6.71 1.46
CA ALA A 264 8.55 5.68 2.44
C ALA A 264 7.13 5.94 2.93
N ILE A 265 6.31 4.90 3.01
CA ILE A 265 4.92 5.01 3.45
C ILE A 265 4.77 4.24 4.76
N SER A 266 4.36 4.96 5.81
CA SER A 266 4.00 4.39 7.11
C SER A 266 2.52 4.06 7.15
N LEU A 267 2.18 2.89 7.69
CA LEU A 267 0.84 2.51 8.11
C LEU A 267 0.89 2.24 9.62
N ASN A 268 0.17 3.04 10.39
CA ASN A 268 0.10 2.92 11.85
C ASN A 268 1.46 2.95 12.55
N GLY A 269 2.40 3.76 12.04
CA GLY A 269 3.74 3.94 12.61
C GLY A 269 4.78 2.87 12.21
N ILE A 270 4.43 1.97 11.29
CA ILE A 270 5.35 1.00 10.68
C ILE A 270 5.55 1.38 9.22
N ILE A 271 6.80 1.45 8.74
CA ILE A 271 7.07 1.61 7.31
C ILE A 271 6.53 0.37 6.59
N ALA A 272 5.39 0.52 5.94
CA ALA A 272 4.63 -0.54 5.31
C ALA A 272 5.21 -0.94 3.96
N THR A 273 5.77 0.04 3.24
CA THR A 273 6.27 -0.11 1.88
C THR A 273 7.09 1.12 1.50
N THR A 274 7.86 1.00 0.43
CA THR A 274 8.53 2.13 -0.24
C THR A 274 8.05 2.23 -1.68
N THR A 275 7.95 3.45 -2.19
CA THR A 275 7.56 3.73 -3.57
C THR A 275 8.42 4.77 -4.25
N SER A 276 8.38 4.81 -5.57
CA SER A 276 8.97 5.88 -6.37
C SER A 276 7.88 6.57 -7.19
N SER A 277 7.98 7.89 -7.33
CA SER A 277 7.07 8.63 -8.20
C SER A 277 7.39 8.39 -9.67
N PHE A 278 6.37 8.38 -10.51
CA PHE A 278 6.42 8.22 -11.96
C PHE A 278 5.47 9.23 -12.63
N GLU A 279 5.58 9.40 -13.95
CA GLU A 279 4.76 10.28 -14.81
C GLU A 279 4.50 11.69 -14.24
N THR A 280 5.12 12.71 -14.85
CA THR A 280 5.03 14.08 -14.35
C THR A 280 4.09 14.93 -15.21
N ASP A 281 2.92 15.24 -14.66
CA ASP A 281 1.92 16.11 -15.28
C ASP A 281 1.66 17.33 -14.39
N ASN A 282 1.69 18.53 -14.97
CA ASN A 282 1.37 19.78 -14.27
C ASN A 282 2.13 19.95 -12.93
N ASN A 283 3.42 19.60 -12.91
CA ASN A 283 4.32 19.67 -11.75
C ASN A 283 4.05 18.64 -10.63
N TRP A 284 3.15 17.67 -10.87
CA TRP A 284 2.90 16.55 -9.98
C TRP A 284 3.54 15.27 -10.53
N GLY A 285 4.16 14.46 -9.66
CA GLY A 285 4.51 13.07 -9.94
C GLY A 285 3.47 12.14 -9.31
N ASN A 286 2.96 11.17 -10.06
CA ASN A 286 2.05 10.15 -9.53
C ASN A 286 2.84 9.08 -8.77
N PHE A 287 2.21 8.43 -7.79
CA PHE A 287 2.76 7.21 -7.17
C PHE A 287 1.64 6.26 -6.76
N THR A 288 2.00 4.98 -6.66
CA THR A 288 1.13 3.92 -6.15
C THR A 288 1.93 2.99 -5.27
N ALA A 289 1.29 2.40 -4.26
CA ALA A 289 1.93 1.43 -3.39
C ALA A 289 0.94 0.40 -2.83
N MET A 290 1.40 -0.85 -2.69
CA MET A 290 0.67 -1.88 -1.96
C MET A 290 1.01 -1.82 -0.47
N LEU A 291 -0.02 -1.97 0.38
CA LEU A 291 0.08 -1.98 1.83
C LEU A 291 -0.15 -3.40 2.39
N PRO A 292 0.66 -3.88 3.34
CA PRO A 292 0.53 -5.21 3.93
C PRO A 292 -0.79 -5.35 4.69
N GLU A 293 -1.54 -6.42 4.39
CA GLU A 293 -2.89 -6.63 4.93
C GLU A 293 -2.93 -6.78 6.46
N HIS A 294 -1.85 -7.30 7.05
CA HIS A 294 -1.75 -7.56 8.47
C HIS A 294 -1.42 -6.31 9.32
N LEU A 295 -1.06 -5.18 8.67
CA LEU A 295 -0.81 -3.89 9.35
C LEU A 295 -2.09 -3.05 9.52
N PHE A 296 -3.18 -3.43 8.86
CA PHE A 296 -4.47 -2.76 9.03
C PHE A 296 -5.11 -3.09 10.38
N ILE A 297 -5.74 -2.09 10.97
CA ILE A 297 -6.58 -2.22 12.17
C ILE A 297 -8.03 -1.83 11.86
N ASP A 298 -8.98 -2.30 12.67
CA ASP A 298 -10.37 -1.86 12.57
C ASP A 298 -10.50 -0.37 12.88
N GLY A 299 -11.26 0.36 12.04
CA GLY A 299 -11.48 1.79 12.16
C GLY A 299 -10.44 2.62 11.42
N VAL A 300 -9.85 3.60 12.12
CA VAL A 300 -8.93 4.57 11.53
C VAL A 300 -7.52 3.99 11.44
N ASN A 301 -6.94 4.10 10.26
CA ASN A 301 -5.56 3.75 9.98
C ASN A 301 -4.79 5.02 9.57
N ASN A 302 -3.68 5.28 10.25
CA ASN A 302 -2.84 6.45 10.01
C ASN A 302 -1.88 6.16 8.87
N ILE A 303 -1.83 7.06 7.88
CA ILE A 303 -0.92 7.00 6.75
C ILE A 303 -0.02 8.23 6.81
N ASP A 304 1.27 8.00 7.00
CA ASP A 304 2.29 9.06 6.92
C ASP A 304 3.22 8.76 5.74
N LEU A 305 3.65 9.80 5.03
CA LEU A 305 4.60 9.67 3.92
C LEU A 305 5.86 10.45 4.24
N PHE A 306 7.00 9.86 3.88
CA PHE A 306 8.31 10.45 4.11
C PHE A 306 9.09 10.49 2.80
N LEU A 307 9.75 11.60 2.54
CA LEU A 307 10.79 11.66 1.54
C LEU A 307 12.00 10.90 2.08
N ILE A 308 12.53 9.99 1.27
CA ILE A 308 13.74 9.23 1.61
C ILE A 308 14.95 10.04 1.16
N ASP A 309 15.79 10.43 2.12
CA ASP A 309 17.10 11.05 1.85
C ASP A 309 18.20 10.05 2.19
N ASP A 310 19.01 9.73 1.19
CA ASP A 310 20.15 8.82 1.27
C ASP A 310 21.47 9.50 0.92
N SER A 311 21.52 10.84 1.00
CA SER A 311 22.73 11.63 0.71
C SER A 311 23.83 11.47 1.77
N ASP A 312 23.45 11.12 2.99
CA ASP A 312 24.35 10.82 4.11
C ASP A 312 24.59 9.30 4.26
N GLU A 313 25.55 8.89 5.10
CA GLU A 313 25.84 7.47 5.37
C GLU A 313 24.65 6.72 6.02
N VAL A 314 23.73 7.46 6.65
CA VAL A 314 22.53 6.95 7.31
C VAL A 314 21.31 7.54 6.61
N ILE A 315 20.39 6.69 6.17
CA ILE A 315 19.14 7.12 5.55
C ILE A 315 18.31 7.91 6.57
N SER A 316 17.87 9.12 6.20
CA SER A 316 16.91 9.91 6.96
C SER A 316 15.56 9.98 6.24
N LEU A 317 14.50 10.10 7.03
CA LEU A 317 13.13 10.22 6.56
C LEU A 317 12.60 11.61 6.89
N HIS A 318 12.12 12.32 5.88
CA HIS A 318 11.61 13.68 6.02
C HIS A 318 10.10 13.69 5.81
N PRO A 319 9.29 14.02 6.84
CA PRO A 319 7.82 13.99 6.72
C PRO A 319 7.34 14.85 5.54
N ILE A 320 6.46 14.30 4.71
CA ILE A 320 5.81 15.02 3.62
C ILE A 320 4.42 15.43 4.10
N LEU A 321 4.16 16.73 4.09
CA LEU A 321 2.85 17.25 4.48
C LEU A 321 1.83 17.03 3.36
N PHE A 322 0.57 16.80 3.74
CA PHE A 322 -0.52 16.76 2.78
C PHE A 322 -0.65 18.10 2.08
N GLU A 323 -0.92 18.08 0.79
CA GLU A 323 -1.46 19.23 0.09
C GLU A 323 -2.87 19.41 0.61
N GLY A 324 -3.03 20.28 1.62
CA GLY A 324 -4.33 20.83 1.89
C GLY A 324 -4.86 21.47 0.61
N GLU A 325 -6.13 21.20 0.26
CA GLU A 325 -6.89 22.33 -0.24
C GLU A 325 -6.77 23.39 0.85
N SER A 326 -5.93 24.39 0.62
CA SER A 326 -5.99 25.64 1.35
C SER A 326 -7.38 26.21 1.14
N VAL A 327 -8.35 25.72 1.90
CA VAL A 327 -9.72 26.21 1.84
C VAL A 327 -9.66 27.55 2.54
N ASN A 328 -9.66 28.60 1.75
CA ASN A 328 -9.77 29.99 2.20
C ASN A 328 -10.81 30.06 3.30
N ILE A 329 -10.37 30.28 4.54
CA ILE A 329 -11.28 30.51 5.64
C ILE A 329 -12.06 31.76 5.29
N GLN A 330 -13.35 31.60 4.98
CA GLN A 330 -14.21 32.76 4.87
C GLN A 330 -14.27 33.40 6.26
N PRO A 331 -14.08 34.72 6.40
CA PRO A 331 -14.18 35.36 7.70
C PRO A 331 -15.48 34.94 8.40
N ARG A 332 -15.36 34.35 9.60
CA ARG A 332 -16.46 33.84 10.45
C ARG A 332 -17.08 32.51 9.99
N GLN A 333 -16.42 31.77 9.11
CA GLN A 333 -16.80 30.38 8.84
C GLN A 333 -16.63 29.55 10.11
N VAL A 334 -17.70 28.84 10.47
CA VAL A 334 -17.69 27.87 11.56
C VAL A 334 -17.50 26.48 10.95
N ILE A 335 -16.38 25.85 11.31
CA ILE A 335 -16.04 24.45 11.03
C ILE A 335 -16.73 23.63 12.14
N SER A 336 -17.37 22.50 11.80
CA SER A 336 -18.25 21.80 12.75
C SER A 336 -17.93 20.31 12.82
N PHE A 337 -17.39 19.88 13.96
CA PHE A 337 -17.11 18.54 14.53
C PHE A 337 -17.97 17.32 14.17
N SER A 338 -19.03 17.43 13.38
CA SER A 338 -20.18 16.53 13.37
C SER A 338 -20.31 15.71 12.08
N LYS A 339 -20.97 14.55 12.18
CA LYS A 339 -21.16 13.56 11.10
C LYS A 339 -21.68 14.12 9.77
N ASN A 340 -22.40 15.24 9.79
CA ASN A 340 -23.04 15.84 8.61
C ASN A 340 -22.31 17.08 8.07
N ALA A 341 -21.18 17.46 8.65
CA ALA A 341 -20.42 18.63 8.25
C ALA A 341 -19.26 18.26 7.31
N ILE A 342 -18.76 19.26 6.57
CA ILE A 342 -17.71 19.14 5.54
C ILE A 342 -16.35 19.00 6.25
N GLU A 343 -16.14 17.88 6.91
CA GLU A 343 -15.18 17.73 8.02
C GLU A 343 -13.88 16.99 7.69
N THR A 344 -13.64 16.66 6.42
CA THR A 344 -12.45 15.85 6.06
C THR A 344 -11.34 16.65 5.40
N LYS A 345 -11.56 17.94 5.11
CA LYS A 345 -10.64 18.75 4.29
C LYS A 345 -9.55 19.48 5.08
N TYR A 346 -9.76 19.74 6.37
CA TYR A 346 -8.85 20.54 7.21
C TYR A 346 -7.98 19.69 8.13
N VAL A 347 -8.35 18.41 8.33
CA VAL A 347 -7.75 17.54 9.35
C VAL A 347 -6.58 16.80 8.71
N ILE A 348 -5.38 17.04 9.22
CA ILE A 348 -4.17 16.28 8.87
C ILE A 348 -4.21 14.93 9.61
N SER A 349 -4.36 14.96 10.95
CA SER A 349 -4.33 13.75 11.79
C SER A 349 -4.92 14.00 13.20
N GLY A 350 -5.12 12.92 13.97
CA GLY A 350 -5.44 12.98 15.41
C GLY A 350 -6.93 13.13 15.75
N LEU A 351 -7.85 12.92 14.81
CA LEU A 351 -9.29 12.90 15.07
C LEU A 351 -9.93 11.56 14.77
N SER A 352 -10.68 11.06 15.74
CA SER A 352 -11.59 9.93 15.57
C SER A 352 -12.75 10.25 14.61
N PRO A 353 -13.44 9.23 14.06
CA PRO A 353 -14.59 9.44 13.20
C PRO A 353 -15.68 10.27 13.90
N PRO A 354 -16.33 11.20 13.18
CA PRO A 354 -17.30 12.10 13.77
C PRO A 354 -18.52 11.36 14.30
N SER A 355 -18.92 11.70 15.52
CA SER A 355 -20.25 11.39 16.04
C SER A 355 -21.29 12.37 15.46
N ASN A 356 -22.56 12.24 15.86
CA ASN A 356 -23.59 13.18 15.44
C ASN A 356 -23.32 14.64 15.85
N THR A 357 -22.42 14.90 16.80
CA THR A 357 -22.25 16.23 17.42
C THR A 357 -20.80 16.71 17.54
N PHE A 358 -19.82 15.80 17.55
CA PHE A 358 -18.40 16.11 17.76
C PHE A 358 -17.50 14.97 17.29
N SER A 359 -16.20 15.26 17.15
CA SER A 359 -15.13 14.27 16.92
C SER A 359 -14.19 14.30 18.12
N TRP A 360 -13.87 13.14 18.70
CA TRP A 360 -12.83 13.06 19.74
C TRP A 360 -11.44 13.11 19.12
N SER A 361 -10.47 13.69 19.81
CA SER A 361 -9.07 13.35 19.57
C SER A 361 -8.86 11.84 19.82
N ASP A 362 -8.02 11.20 19.02
CA ASP A 362 -7.65 9.79 19.17
C ASP A 362 -6.15 9.55 19.41
N SER A 363 -5.40 10.63 19.59
CA SER A 363 -3.99 10.70 19.95
C SER A 363 -3.76 11.80 21.00
N ASN A 364 -2.51 12.00 21.38
CA ASN A 364 -2.05 13.16 22.16
C ASN A 364 -1.80 14.42 21.31
N SER A 365 -2.03 14.41 20.00
CA SER A 365 -1.82 15.58 19.14
C SER A 365 -2.78 15.59 17.95
N VAL A 366 -3.48 16.71 17.74
CA VAL A 366 -4.41 16.90 16.63
C VAL A 366 -3.92 17.99 15.70
N LEU A 367 -3.76 17.67 14.42
CA LEU A 367 -3.21 18.57 13.42
C LEU A 367 -4.28 19.00 12.41
N PHE A 368 -4.33 20.30 12.15
CA PHE A 368 -5.17 20.90 11.12
C PHE A 368 -4.32 21.77 10.19
N GLU A 369 -4.66 21.80 8.91
CA GLU A 369 -4.11 22.76 7.96
C GLU A 369 -5.17 23.81 7.59
N PHE A 370 -4.75 25.07 7.65
CA PHE A 370 -5.59 26.22 7.35
C PHE A 370 -4.89 27.17 6.40
N SER A 371 -5.69 27.98 5.71
CA SER A 371 -5.17 29.05 4.87
C SER A 371 -6.02 30.31 4.99
N ALA A 372 -5.32 31.44 5.17
CA ALA A 372 -5.90 32.77 5.22
C ALA A 372 -5.14 33.72 4.26
N PRO A 373 -5.28 33.54 2.92
CA PRO A 373 -4.53 34.33 1.96
C PRO A 373 -4.86 35.81 2.05
N GLY A 374 -3.82 36.65 2.03
CA GLY A 374 -3.96 38.10 2.12
C GLY A 374 -4.36 38.60 3.52
N ALA A 375 -4.21 37.79 4.57
CA ALA A 375 -4.32 38.26 5.94
C ALA A 375 -3.32 39.39 6.20
N THR A 376 -3.78 40.52 6.73
CA THR A 376 -2.95 41.68 7.08
C THR A 376 -2.85 41.92 8.58
N ASN A 377 -3.61 41.18 9.38
CA ASN A 377 -3.67 41.25 10.83
C ASN A 377 -3.52 39.85 11.43
N ASN A 378 -3.21 39.78 12.73
CA ASN A 378 -3.30 38.53 13.50
C ASN A 378 -4.69 37.92 13.37
N LEU A 379 -4.77 36.60 13.50
CA LEU A 379 -6.04 35.86 13.48
C LEU A 379 -6.43 35.45 14.90
N MET A 380 -7.72 35.29 15.15
CA MET A 380 -8.27 34.72 16.38
C MET A 380 -8.80 33.34 16.06
N LEU A 381 -8.20 32.31 16.65
CA LEU A 381 -8.79 30.98 16.73
C LEU A 381 -9.81 30.98 17.87
N THR A 382 -11.00 30.44 17.63
CA THR A 382 -11.99 30.13 18.67
C THR A 382 -12.46 28.70 18.46
N ALA A 383 -12.42 27.88 19.52
CA ALA A 383 -12.78 26.48 19.48
C ALA A 383 -13.79 26.15 20.58
N LYS A 384 -14.78 25.32 20.24
CA LYS A 384 -15.68 24.69 21.21
C LYS A 384 -15.25 23.24 21.40
N VAL A 385 -14.85 22.90 22.62
CA VAL A 385 -14.28 21.59 22.96
C VAL A 385 -14.87 21.01 24.24
N ILE A 386 -14.77 19.70 24.43
CA ILE A 386 -15.11 19.01 25.69
C ILE A 386 -13.89 18.20 26.15
N PRO A 387 -13.33 18.41 27.35
CA PRO A 387 -12.21 17.62 27.84
C PRO A 387 -12.65 16.21 28.28
N PHE A 388 -11.82 15.21 28.02
CA PHE A 388 -11.94 13.89 28.62
C PHE A 388 -11.28 13.89 30.01
N LEU A 389 -12.09 13.84 31.08
CA LEU A 389 -11.60 13.85 32.47
C LEU A 389 -11.63 12.46 33.13
N GLY A 390 -12.08 11.42 32.42
CA GLY A 390 -12.11 10.03 32.89
C GLY A 390 -12.83 9.84 34.23
N ASP A 391 -14.03 10.40 34.40
CA ASP A 391 -14.77 10.43 35.67
C ASP A 391 -13.99 11.04 36.85
N GLY A 392 -13.16 12.06 36.57
CA GLY A 392 -12.34 12.76 37.56
C GLY A 392 -11.01 12.08 37.86
N LYS A 393 -10.65 11.02 37.13
CA LYS A 393 -9.32 10.37 37.22
C LYS A 393 -8.21 11.21 36.60
N ILE A 394 -8.57 12.11 35.69
CA ILE A 394 -7.67 13.11 35.11
C ILE A 394 -8.10 14.47 35.66
N PRO A 395 -7.21 15.21 36.35
CA PRO A 395 -7.58 16.46 37.01
C PRO A 395 -7.90 17.59 36.03
N SER A 396 -7.20 17.63 34.89
CA SER A 396 -7.45 18.55 33.78
C SER A 396 -6.86 17.98 32.50
N GLN A 397 -7.33 18.48 31.36
CA GLN A 397 -6.67 18.34 30.06
C GLN A 397 -5.88 19.62 29.80
N GLU A 398 -4.58 19.49 29.60
CA GLU A 398 -3.70 20.58 29.19
C GLU A 398 -3.63 20.53 27.67
N VAL A 399 -3.83 21.66 27.01
CA VAL A 399 -3.88 21.74 25.55
C VAL A 399 -2.96 22.86 25.10
N ASN A 400 -1.78 22.48 24.63
CA ASN A 400 -0.83 23.37 24.00
C ASN A 400 -1.28 23.64 22.56
N ILE A 401 -1.41 24.92 22.21
CA ILE A 401 -1.78 25.33 20.86
C ILE A 401 -0.52 25.83 20.16
N LEU A 402 -0.13 25.15 19.10
CA LEU A 402 1.01 25.51 18.29
C LEU A 402 0.57 25.91 16.88
N VAL A 403 1.27 26.88 16.30
CA VAL A 403 1.15 27.23 14.89
C VAL A 403 2.53 27.12 14.26
N ASN A 404 2.67 26.31 13.22
CA ASN A 404 3.94 26.03 12.56
C ASN A 404 5.05 25.72 13.59
N ASN A 405 4.78 24.76 14.48
CA ASN A 405 5.64 24.30 15.59
C ASN A 405 5.99 25.36 16.66
N THR A 406 5.37 26.54 16.62
CA THR A 406 5.56 27.58 17.62
C THR A 406 4.39 27.60 18.58
N LEU A 407 4.64 27.42 19.88
CA LEU A 407 3.62 27.52 20.92
C LEU A 407 3.05 28.95 20.99
N ILE A 408 1.74 29.09 20.76
CA ILE A 408 1.02 30.37 20.78
C ILE A 408 0.05 30.52 21.96
N GLY A 409 -0.30 29.41 22.62
CA GLY A 409 -1.18 29.43 23.78
C GLY A 409 -1.25 28.07 24.48
N ASN A 410 -1.88 28.08 25.65
CA ASN A 410 -2.12 26.89 26.45
C ASN A 410 -3.51 27.03 27.10
N TRP A 411 -4.32 26.00 26.99
CA TRP A 411 -5.62 25.89 27.66
C TRP A 411 -5.56 24.80 28.72
N ASN A 412 -6.09 25.08 29.90
CA ASN A 412 -6.20 24.10 30.97
C ASN A 412 -7.68 23.85 31.28
N LEU A 413 -8.18 22.71 30.83
CA LEU A 413 -9.59 22.34 30.86
C LEU A 413 -9.84 21.36 32.02
N ASP A 414 -10.31 21.87 33.15
CA ASP A 414 -10.41 21.14 34.43
C ASP A 414 -11.85 20.76 34.83
N THR A 415 -12.83 21.17 34.04
CA THR A 415 -14.25 20.94 34.31
C THR A 415 -14.92 20.21 33.16
N ALA A 416 -15.83 19.29 33.47
CA ALA A 416 -16.59 18.56 32.46
C ALA A 416 -17.62 19.49 31.79
N GLY A 417 -17.81 19.33 30.49
CA GLY A 417 -18.76 20.12 29.69
C GLY A 417 -18.12 20.80 28.50
N ILE A 418 -18.88 21.66 27.83
CA ILE A 418 -18.41 22.43 26.67
C ILE A 418 -17.64 23.65 27.16
N HIS A 419 -16.42 23.79 26.68
CA HIS A 419 -15.57 24.98 26.82
C HIS A 419 -15.50 25.70 25.49
N GLU A 420 -15.50 27.04 25.54
CA GLU A 420 -15.26 27.89 24.37
C GLU A 420 -13.99 28.67 24.64
N GLU A 421 -12.91 28.27 23.99
CA GLU A 421 -11.57 28.83 24.19
C GLU A 421 -11.10 29.58 22.95
N SER A 422 -10.23 30.55 23.16
CA SER A 422 -9.67 31.35 22.08
C SER A 422 -8.18 31.60 22.26
N VAL A 423 -7.47 31.74 21.14
CA VAL A 423 -6.04 32.10 21.12
C VAL A 423 -5.73 32.93 19.87
N THR A 424 -4.84 33.91 20.04
CA THR A 424 -4.37 34.73 18.93
C THR A 424 -3.30 33.99 18.15
N ILE A 425 -3.49 33.85 16.83
CA ILE A 425 -2.49 33.37 15.88
C ILE A 425 -1.75 34.60 15.32
N PRO A 426 -0.47 34.79 15.65
CA PRO A 426 0.33 35.89 15.11
C PRO A 426 0.49 35.76 13.59
N LEU A 427 0.28 36.87 12.86
CA LEU A 427 0.39 36.90 11.39
C LEU A 427 1.77 36.42 10.91
N GLN A 428 2.82 36.71 11.67
CA GLN A 428 4.21 36.35 11.35
C GLN A 428 4.51 34.84 11.40
N LEU A 429 3.59 34.02 11.89
CA LEU A 429 3.72 32.56 11.90
C LEU A 429 3.06 31.89 10.70
N LEU A 430 2.34 32.65 9.87
CA LEU A 430 1.79 32.16 8.61
C LEU A 430 2.89 32.12 7.55
N ASP A 431 2.78 31.17 6.63
CA ASP A 431 3.62 31.10 5.44
C ASP A 431 3.29 32.26 4.47
N GLU A 432 4.16 32.49 3.48
CA GLU A 432 4.03 33.63 2.55
C GLU A 432 2.69 33.65 1.79
N ASP A 433 2.11 32.48 1.54
CA ASP A 433 0.81 32.30 0.89
C ASP A 433 -0.39 32.40 1.86
N GLY A 434 -0.13 32.56 3.16
CA GLY A 434 -1.12 32.63 4.23
C GLY A 434 -1.54 31.27 4.78
N SER A 435 -0.90 30.16 4.37
CA SER A 435 -1.11 28.84 4.96
C SER A 435 -0.43 28.69 6.33
N PHE A 436 -0.94 27.78 7.15
CA PHE A 436 -0.36 27.42 8.45
C PHE A 436 -0.92 26.09 8.97
N VAL A 437 -0.08 25.35 9.68
CA VAL A 437 -0.47 24.16 10.45
C VAL A 437 -0.81 24.57 11.88
N LEU A 438 -1.98 24.17 12.36
CA LEU A 438 -2.44 24.33 13.72
C LEU A 438 -2.40 22.99 14.44
N GLU A 439 -1.66 22.92 15.54
CA GLU A 439 -1.57 21.74 16.41
C GLU A 439 -2.25 21.98 17.75
N PHE A 440 -2.99 20.98 18.20
CA PHE A 440 -3.46 20.84 19.58
C PHE A 440 -2.70 19.68 20.22
N ASP A 441 -1.61 19.98 20.92
CA ASP A 441 -0.85 19.02 21.72
C ASP A 441 -1.51 18.85 23.10
N ILE A 442 -1.84 17.61 23.44
CA ILE A 442 -2.67 17.22 24.57
C ILE A 442 -1.90 16.18 25.41
N PRO A 443 -0.88 16.60 26.19
CA PRO A 443 0.07 15.71 26.85
C PRO A 443 -0.56 14.74 27.87
N ASN A 444 -1.76 15.04 28.35
CA ASN A 444 -2.51 14.24 29.31
C ASN A 444 -3.75 13.56 28.71
N ALA A 445 -3.80 13.42 27.38
CA ALA A 445 -4.71 12.49 26.73
C ALA A 445 -4.50 11.06 27.27
N ALA A 446 -5.58 10.30 27.43
CA ALA A 446 -5.52 9.01 28.08
C ALA A 446 -6.51 8.01 27.48
N VAL A 447 -6.19 6.73 27.62
CA VAL A 447 -7.06 5.65 27.16
C VAL A 447 -8.11 5.31 28.23
N PRO A 448 -9.43 5.44 27.96
CA PRO A 448 -10.47 5.14 28.94
C PRO A 448 -10.39 3.73 29.53
N LYS A 449 -10.01 2.74 28.70
CA LYS A 449 -9.76 1.36 29.12
C LYS A 449 -8.66 1.23 30.16
N ASP A 450 -7.54 1.91 29.98
CA ASP A 450 -6.39 1.85 30.90
C ASP A 450 -6.71 2.53 32.25
N LEU A 451 -7.58 3.53 32.20
CA LEU A 451 -8.12 4.16 33.40
C LEU A 451 -9.23 3.34 34.07
N GLY A 452 -9.71 2.25 33.46
CA GLY A 452 -10.84 1.47 33.96
C GLY A 452 -12.16 2.28 34.00
N VAL A 453 -12.35 3.18 33.02
CA VAL A 453 -13.59 3.96 32.85
C VAL A 453 -14.61 3.15 32.04
N ASN A 454 -14.22 2.66 30.87
CA ASN A 454 -15.04 1.80 30.01
C ASN A 454 -14.16 0.98 29.04
N GLY A 455 -14.73 0.32 28.03
CA GLY A 455 -14.00 -0.52 27.08
C GLY A 455 -13.31 0.22 25.92
N ASP A 456 -13.41 1.55 25.84
CA ASP A 456 -12.86 2.35 24.75
C ASP A 456 -11.32 2.36 24.81
N ALA A 457 -10.69 1.92 23.73
CA ALA A 457 -9.24 1.76 23.60
C ALA A 457 -8.55 2.96 22.93
N ARG A 458 -9.31 3.99 22.53
CA ARG A 458 -8.75 5.20 21.90
C ARG A 458 -8.10 6.11 22.94
N MET A 459 -7.04 6.82 22.56
CA MET A 459 -6.42 7.83 23.42
C MET A 459 -7.22 9.14 23.34
N LEU A 460 -8.02 9.44 24.36
CA LEU A 460 -8.92 10.59 24.36
C LEU A 460 -8.32 11.76 25.15
N GLY A 461 -8.29 12.92 24.53
CA GLY A 461 -7.88 14.20 25.13
C GLY A 461 -9.05 15.18 25.17
N ILE A 462 -9.43 15.71 24.02
CA ILE A 462 -10.57 16.64 23.88
C ILE A 462 -11.48 16.24 22.72
N ALA A 463 -12.77 16.48 22.82
CA ALA A 463 -13.71 16.41 21.70
C ALA A 463 -13.89 17.79 21.08
N PHE A 464 -13.79 17.88 19.77
CA PHE A 464 -14.00 19.09 19.00
C PHE A 464 -15.47 19.17 18.56
N LEU A 465 -16.12 20.30 18.82
CA LEU A 465 -17.51 20.56 18.41
C LEU A 465 -17.53 21.52 17.23
N SER A 466 -16.75 22.59 17.33
CA SER A 466 -16.59 23.56 16.25
C SER A 466 -15.34 24.39 16.41
N MET A 467 -14.84 24.94 15.31
CA MET A 467 -13.78 25.94 15.30
C MET A 467 -14.12 27.08 14.34
N SER A 468 -13.59 28.25 14.61
CA SER A 468 -13.63 29.39 13.69
C SER A 468 -12.34 30.18 13.81
N ILE A 469 -11.84 30.67 12.67
CA ILE A 469 -10.67 31.54 12.61
C ILE A 469 -11.10 32.84 11.96
N THR A 470 -10.84 33.96 12.63
CA THR A 470 -11.29 35.29 12.17
C THR A 470 -10.18 36.31 12.28
N PRO A 471 -10.03 37.24 11.31
CA PRO A 471 -9.10 38.36 11.47
C PRO A 471 -9.42 39.19 12.72
N ILE A 472 -8.38 39.55 13.46
CA ILE A 472 -8.47 40.53 14.55
C ILE A 472 -8.45 41.92 13.91
N ASN A 473 -9.43 42.76 14.24
CA ASN A 473 -9.53 44.13 13.74
C ASN A 473 -8.67 45.10 14.55
#